data_AF-A0AAW6FVY6-F1
#
_entry.id   AF-A0AAW6FVY6-F1
#
_cell.length_a   1.000
_cell.length_b   1.000
_cell.length_c   1.000
_cell.angle_alpha   90.00
_cell.angle_beta   90.00
_cell.angle_gamma   90.00
#
_symmetry.space_group_name_H-M   'P 1'
#
loop_
_entity.id
_entity.type
_entity.pdbx_description
1 polymer ?
#
loop_
_entity_poly.entity_id
_entity_poly.type
_entity_poly.pdbx_seq_one_letter_code
_entity_poly.pdbx_strand_id
1 'polypeptide(L)'
;MNQRQDILFDPQNQTIQIFDGSIGTYTYKDIIKSQILYEHAPYKGKSKMFSHRVLISTFNNSLFIEMKKVYIGIEIKLLNKDPVYVYISKEPVIQHNQQFKEDLKRAKQIVQKLKKIAQKNQESHSTS
;
A
#
# COMPACT_ATOMS: atom_id res chain seq x y z
N MET A 1 1.97 6.42 -22.46
CA MET A 1 1.61 6.49 -21.03
C MET A 1 2.76 5.90 -20.23
N ASN A 2 3.53 6.71 -19.50
CA ASN A 2 4.58 6.19 -18.61
C ASN A 2 3.92 5.35 -17.53
N GLN A 3 4.22 4.05 -17.49
CA GLN A 3 3.80 3.19 -16.38
C GLN A 3 4.41 3.76 -15.10
N ARG A 4 3.57 4.24 -14.18
CA ARG A 4 4.04 4.69 -12.86
C ARG A 4 4.76 3.51 -12.19
N GLN A 5 6.02 3.69 -11.81
CA GLN A 5 6.80 2.71 -11.06
C GLN A 5 6.74 3.09 -9.58
N ASP A 6 5.72 2.59 -8.87
CA ASP A 6 5.60 2.77 -7.41
C ASP A 6 6.30 1.61 -6.69
N ILE A 7 6.09 0.41 -7.22
CA ILE A 7 6.70 -0.84 -6.79
C ILE A 7 6.98 -1.73 -8.02
N LEU A 8 8.16 -2.33 -8.06
CA LEU A 8 8.54 -3.36 -9.02
C LEU A 8 8.64 -4.71 -8.32
N PHE A 9 8.08 -5.74 -8.94
CA PHE A 9 8.21 -7.12 -8.50
C PHE A 9 9.26 -7.79 -9.36
N ASP A 10 10.27 -8.39 -8.74
CA ASP A 10 11.29 -9.19 -9.40
C ASP A 10 11.16 -10.65 -8.93
N PRO A 11 10.41 -11.49 -9.67
CA PRO A 11 10.25 -12.89 -9.34
C PRO A 11 11.54 -13.71 -9.46
N GLN A 12 12.51 -13.27 -10.27
CA GLN A 12 13.77 -14.00 -10.47
C GLN A 12 14.66 -13.89 -9.23
N ASN A 13 14.81 -12.66 -8.72
CA ASN A 13 15.58 -12.40 -7.51
C ASN A 13 14.75 -12.55 -6.22
N GLN A 14 13.45 -12.84 -6.34
CA GLN A 14 12.48 -12.90 -5.24
C GLN A 14 12.47 -11.63 -4.37
N THR A 15 12.50 -10.47 -5.02
CA THR A 15 12.54 -9.15 -4.37
C THR A 15 11.44 -8.22 -4.88
N ILE A 16 11.05 -7.27 -4.04
CA ILE A 16 10.32 -6.07 -4.44
C ILE A 16 11.25 -4.88 -4.35
N GLN A 17 11.11 -3.93 -5.26
CA GLN A 17 11.75 -2.62 -5.18
C GLN A 17 10.69 -1.54 -5.04
N ILE A 18 10.80 -0.71 -4.00
CA ILE A 18 9.89 0.40 -3.72
C ILE A 18 10.57 1.69 -4.18
N PHE A 19 9.83 2.51 -4.94
CA PHE A 19 10.33 3.78 -5.49
C PHE A 19 9.66 5.00 -4.86
N ASP A 20 8.53 4.83 -4.18
CA ASP A 20 7.82 5.92 -3.49
C ASP A 20 7.33 5.45 -2.12
N GLY A 21 7.78 6.12 -1.05
CA GLY A 21 7.59 5.75 0.35
C GLY A 21 8.88 5.25 0.99
N SER A 22 8.88 4.00 1.47
CA SER A 22 10.06 3.34 2.02
C SER A 22 10.96 2.82 0.89
N ILE A 23 11.70 3.73 0.26
CA ILE A 23 12.55 3.44 -0.90
C ILE A 23 13.60 2.39 -0.55
N GLY A 24 13.67 1.33 -1.35
CA GLY A 24 14.62 0.24 -1.14
C GLY A 24 14.18 -1.07 -1.77
N THR A 25 15.01 -2.09 -1.58
CA THR A 25 14.77 -3.46 -2.06
C THR A 25 14.49 -4.38 -0.87
N TYR A 26 13.43 -5.18 -0.97
CA TYR A 26 12.98 -6.08 0.10
C TYR A 26 12.73 -7.48 -0.45
N THR A 27 13.11 -8.50 0.32
CA THR A 27 12.98 -9.89 -0.11
C THR A 27 11.59 -10.43 0.16
N TYR A 28 11.07 -11.26 -0.76
CA TYR A 28 9.77 -11.91 -0.64
C TYR A 28 9.62 -12.71 0.64
N LYS A 29 10.68 -13.39 1.07
CA LYS A 29 10.71 -14.22 2.31
C LYS A 29 10.35 -13.42 3.56
N ASP A 30 10.70 -12.14 3.59
CA ASP A 30 10.42 -11.28 4.74
C ASP A 30 8.96 -10.81 4.77
N ILE A 31 8.21 -10.93 3.67
CA ILE A 31 6.84 -10.39 3.56
C ILE A 31 5.85 -11.30 4.28
N ILE A 32 5.24 -10.77 5.35
CA ILE A 32 4.24 -11.49 6.16
C ILE A 32 2.81 -11.08 5.81
N LYS A 33 2.57 -9.78 5.62
CA LYS A 33 1.23 -9.24 5.41
C LYS A 33 1.30 -7.95 4.62
N SER A 34 0.22 -7.64 3.90
CA SER A 34 0.04 -6.34 3.28
C SER A 34 -1.40 -5.83 3.45
N GLN A 35 -1.55 -4.51 3.57
CA GLN A 35 -2.85 -3.84 3.67
C GLN A 35 -2.82 -2.45 3.03
N ILE A 36 -3.97 -2.02 2.54
CA ILE A 36 -4.16 -0.67 1.98
C ILE A 36 -4.38 0.30 3.14
N LEU A 37 -3.69 1.43 3.11
CA LEU A 37 -3.83 2.52 4.06
C LEU A 37 -4.21 3.81 3.35
N TYR A 38 -4.85 4.71 4.11
CA TYR A 38 -5.19 6.05 3.66
C TYR A 38 -4.60 7.06 4.65
N GLU A 39 -3.79 7.98 4.17
CA GLU A 39 -3.22 9.07 4.97
C GLU A 39 -3.95 10.37 4.67
N HIS A 40 -4.28 11.14 5.70
CA HIS A 40 -4.90 12.44 5.53
C HIS A 40 -3.90 13.42 4.90
N ALA A 41 -4.26 14.05 3.77
CA ALA A 41 -3.33 14.81 2.93
C ALA A 41 -2.50 15.90 3.66
N PRO A 42 -3.06 16.66 4.63
CA PRO A 42 -2.31 17.65 5.40
C PRO A 42 -1.11 17.11 6.20
N TYR A 43 -1.04 15.79 6.44
CA TYR A 43 -0.04 15.15 7.30
C TYR A 43 1.09 14.46 6.54
N LYS A 44 0.98 14.32 5.20
CA LYS A 44 2.08 13.77 4.38
C LYS A 44 3.32 14.65 4.53
N GLY A 45 4.45 14.03 4.86
CA GLY A 45 5.74 14.71 5.06
C GLY A 45 5.89 15.49 6.37
N LYS A 46 4.82 15.62 7.19
CA LYS A 46 4.87 16.28 8.51
C LYS A 46 4.94 15.31 9.68
N SER A 47 4.64 14.05 9.42
CA SER A 47 4.57 12.99 10.43
C SER A 47 5.12 11.69 9.86
N LYS A 48 5.34 10.69 10.72
CA LYS A 48 5.72 9.34 10.26
C LYS A 48 4.69 8.85 9.23
N MET A 49 5.17 8.24 8.14
CA MET A 49 4.33 7.76 7.04
C MET A 49 3.15 6.94 7.55
N PHE A 50 1.93 7.33 7.14
CA PHE A 50 0.68 6.67 7.49
C PHE A 50 0.42 6.57 9.00
N SER A 51 0.90 7.54 9.78
CA SER A 51 0.53 7.70 11.20
C SER A 51 -0.88 8.30 11.36
N HIS A 52 -1.27 9.22 10.48
CA HIS A 52 -2.59 9.87 10.48
C HIS A 52 -3.55 9.16 9.52
N ARG A 53 -3.99 7.97 9.93
CA ARG A 53 -4.84 7.08 9.12
C ARG A 53 -6.28 7.58 9.07
N VAL A 54 -6.87 7.53 7.88
CA VAL A 54 -8.28 7.79 7.66
C VAL A 54 -9.00 6.47 7.39
N LEU A 55 -10.05 6.20 8.16
CA LEU A 55 -11.00 5.14 7.82
C LEU A 55 -11.88 5.65 6.69
N ILE A 56 -11.77 5.01 5.52
CA ILE A 56 -12.68 5.25 4.40
C ILE A 56 -13.80 4.23 4.49
N SER A 57 -15.01 4.71 4.78
CA SER A 57 -16.21 3.88 4.78
C SER A 57 -16.68 3.64 3.34
N THR A 58 -17.11 2.42 3.04
CA THR A 58 -17.84 2.10 1.79
C THR A 58 -19.31 2.48 1.86
N PHE A 59 -19.81 2.91 3.03
CA PHE A 59 -21.19 3.33 3.19
C PHE A 59 -21.37 4.79 2.77
N ASN A 60 -22.19 5.00 1.73
CA ASN A 60 -22.75 6.29 1.34
C ASN A 60 -23.76 6.79 2.38
N ASN A 61 -23.41 6.86 3.67
CA ASN A 61 -24.30 7.48 4.64
C ASN A 61 -24.19 9.00 4.50
N SER A 62 -25.28 9.54 3.96
CA SER A 62 -25.52 10.90 3.48
C SER A 62 -25.47 12.03 4.53
N LEU A 63 -24.68 11.93 5.61
CA LEU A 63 -24.60 12.99 6.62
C LEU A 63 -23.12 13.40 6.84
N PHE A 64 -22.70 14.44 6.12
CA PHE A 64 -21.57 15.31 6.48
C PHE A 64 -20.19 14.65 6.72
N ILE A 65 -19.83 13.62 5.95
CA ILE A 65 -18.40 13.25 5.87
C ILE A 65 -17.77 14.20 4.87
N GLU A 66 -17.13 15.25 5.39
CA GLU A 66 -16.26 16.14 4.60
C GLU A 66 -15.36 15.27 3.70
N MET A 67 -15.42 15.48 2.38
CA MET A 67 -14.68 14.67 1.42
C MET A 67 -13.18 14.92 1.59
N LYS A 68 -12.56 14.17 2.50
CA LYS A 68 -11.16 14.36 2.85
C LYS A 68 -10.27 14.02 1.66
N LYS A 69 -9.33 14.90 1.37
CA LYS A 69 -8.21 14.58 0.49
C LYS A 69 -7.28 13.62 1.21
N VAL A 70 -6.98 12.50 0.57
CA VAL A 70 -6.18 11.41 1.13
C VAL A 70 -5.09 10.97 0.16
N TYR A 71 -4.01 10.43 0.71
CA TYR A 71 -3.08 9.62 -0.06
C TYR A 71 -3.39 8.14 0.15
N ILE A 72 -3.41 7.36 -0.92
CA ILE A 72 -3.52 5.91 -0.88
C ILE A 72 -2.12 5.33 -0.83
N GLY A 73 -1.89 4.41 0.11
CA GLY A 73 -0.68 3.62 0.15
C GLY A 73 -0.90 2.19 0.59
N ILE A 74 0.20 1.46 0.65
CA ILE A 74 0.23 0.06 1.05
C ILE A 74 1.24 -0.06 2.17
N GLU A 75 0.83 -0.66 3.28
CA GLU A 75 1.73 -1.12 4.32
C GLU A 75 2.08 -2.59 4.06
N ILE A 76 3.37 -2.89 4.09
CA ILE A 76 3.93 -4.23 3.97
C ILE A 76 4.60 -4.55 5.30
N LYS A 77 4.02 -5.50 6.04
CA LYS A 77 4.61 -5.97 7.29
C LYS A 77 5.69 -7.00 6.97
N LEU A 78 6.89 -6.73 7.46
CA LEU A 78 8.05 -7.58 7.31
C LEU A 78 8.29 -8.45 8.56
N LEU A 79 9.00 -9.56 8.41
CA LEU A 79 9.46 -10.40 9.51
C LEU A 79 10.58 -9.70 10.27
N ASN A 80 10.41 -9.53 11.59
CA ASN A 80 11.40 -8.98 12.51
C ASN A 80 11.97 -7.60 12.09
N LYS A 81 11.23 -6.85 11.29
CA LYS A 81 11.61 -5.52 10.78
C LYS A 81 10.43 -4.58 10.88
N ASP A 82 10.72 -3.28 10.82
CA ASP A 82 9.68 -2.27 10.72
C ASP A 82 8.84 -2.46 9.44
N PRO A 83 7.54 -2.12 9.50
CA PRO A 83 6.71 -2.09 8.31
C PRO A 83 7.24 -1.09 7.29
N VAL A 84 7.13 -1.45 6.02
CA VAL A 84 7.52 -0.58 4.91
C VAL A 84 6.28 -0.13 4.15
N TYR A 85 6.36 1.07 3.60
CA TYR A 85 5.21 1.77 3.03
C TYR A 85 5.44 2.09 1.55
N VAL A 86 4.40 1.94 0.74
CA VAL A 86 4.39 2.34 -0.67
C VAL A 86 3.31 3.39 -0.88
N TYR A 87 3.65 4.56 -1.40
CA TYR A 87 2.64 5.50 -1.89
C TYR A 87 2.17 5.07 -3.28
N ILE A 88 0.85 4.98 -3.49
CA ILE A 88 0.25 4.65 -4.79
C ILE A 88 -0.26 5.90 -5.49
N SER A 89 -0.85 6.81 -4.72
CA SER A 89 -1.26 8.13 -5.21
C SER A 89 -0.10 9.11 -5.07
N LYS A 90 0.36 9.70 -6.18
CA LYS A 90 1.37 10.76 -6.17
C LYS A 90 0.83 12.06 -5.56
N GLU A 91 -0.38 12.40 -5.97
CA GLU A 91 -1.14 13.56 -5.54
C GLU A 91 -2.27 13.17 -4.59
N PRO A 92 -2.73 14.09 -3.72
CA PRO A 92 -3.82 13.80 -2.80
C PRO A 92 -5.13 13.66 -3.58
N VAL A 93 -5.82 12.54 -3.39
CA VAL A 93 -7.07 12.21 -4.08
C VAL A 93 -8.28 12.46 -3.18
N ILE A 94 -9.38 12.91 -3.79
CA ILE A 94 -10.66 13.08 -3.08
C ILE A 94 -11.37 11.73 -3.09
N GLN A 95 -11.90 11.31 -1.94
CA GLN A 95 -12.65 10.06 -1.84
C GLN A 95 -13.76 9.99 -2.89
N HIS A 96 -13.97 8.80 -3.46
CA HIS A 96 -14.97 8.50 -4.50
C HIS A 96 -14.75 9.14 -5.89
N ASN A 97 -13.73 9.97 -6.08
CA ASN A 97 -13.42 10.49 -7.42
C ASN A 97 -12.81 9.41 -8.34
N GLN A 98 -12.72 9.70 -9.64
CA GLN A 98 -12.20 8.75 -10.62
C GLN A 98 -10.76 8.33 -10.33
N GLN A 99 -9.88 9.29 -10.01
CA GLN A 99 -8.48 9.04 -9.68
C GLN A 99 -8.33 8.12 -8.45
N PHE A 100 -9.17 8.30 -7.43
CA PHE A 100 -9.23 7.46 -6.23
C PHE A 100 -9.60 6.03 -6.59
N LYS A 101 -10.60 5.83 -7.46
CA LYS A 101 -11.00 4.48 -7.89
C LYS A 101 -9.87 3.77 -8.65
N GLU A 102 -9.14 4.50 -9.49
CA GLU A 102 -8.02 3.97 -10.26
C GLU A 102 -6.82 3.62 -9.37
N ASP A 103 -6.41 4.53 -8.50
CA ASP A 103 -5.31 4.31 -7.56
C ASP A 103 -5.67 3.19 -6.56
N LEU A 104 -6.92 3.12 -6.10
CA LEU A 104 -7.40 2.02 -5.26
C LEU A 104 -7.40 0.67 -6.00
N LYS A 105 -7.83 0.64 -7.27
CA LYS A 105 -7.80 -0.57 -8.09
C LYS A 105 -6.36 -1.09 -8.22
N ARG A 106 -5.41 -0.19 -8.47
CA ARG A 106 -3.98 -0.50 -8.53
C ARG A 106 -3.46 -1.01 -7.18
N ALA A 107 -3.79 -0.32 -6.08
CA ALA A 107 -3.39 -0.74 -4.73
C ALA A 107 -3.90 -2.15 -4.39
N LYS A 108 -5.16 -2.46 -4.76
CA LYS A 108 -5.75 -3.80 -4.59
C LYS A 108 -4.99 -4.87 -5.36
N GLN A 109 -4.61 -4.60 -6.61
CA GLN A 109 -3.82 -5.54 -7.42
C GLN A 109 -2.45 -5.84 -6.80
N ILE A 110 -1.77 -4.81 -6.29
CA ILE A 110 -0.47 -4.96 -5.63
C ILE A 110 -0.60 -5.76 -4.33
N VAL A 111 -1.58 -5.42 -3.47
CA VAL A 111 -1.85 -6.16 -2.22
C VAL A 111 -2.20 -7.62 -2.50
N GLN A 112 -2.98 -7.92 -3.55
CA GLN A 112 -3.27 -9.30 -3.94
C GLN A 112 -1.99 -10.08 -4.29
N LYS A 113 -1.05 -9.47 -5.03
CA LYS A 113 0.24 -10.10 -5.34
C LYS A 113 1.06 -10.35 -4.07
N LEU A 114 1.16 -9.34 -3.19
CA LEU A 114 1.89 -9.46 -1.93
C LEU A 114 1.28 -10.52 -1.00
N LYS A 115 -0.05 -10.65 -0.95
CA LYS A 115 -0.73 -11.71 -0.19
C LYS A 115 -0.39 -13.11 -0.71
N LYS A 116 -0.34 -13.31 -2.03
CA LYS A 116 0.08 -14.59 -2.62
C LYS A 116 1.53 -14.95 -2.25
N ILE A 117 2.42 -13.96 -2.24
CA ILE A 117 3.81 -14.15 -1.80
C ILE A 117 3.85 -14.57 -0.33
N ALA A 118 3.16 -13.83 0.55
CA ALA A 118 3.11 -14.14 1.97
C ALA A 118 2.51 -15.52 2.27
N GLN A 119 1.46 -15.92 1.54
CA GLN A 119 0.86 -17.25 1.70
C GLN A 119 1.83 -18.37 1.30
N LYS A 120 2.55 -18.22 0.18
CA LYS A 120 3.57 -19.18 -0.24
C LYS A 120 4.69 -19.34 0.79
N ASN A 121 5.08 -18.26 1.47
CA ASN A 121 6.06 -18.32 2.55
C ASN A 121 5.54 -19.14 3.74
N GLN A 122 4.27 -18.99 4.11
CA GLN A 122 3.65 -19.74 5.21
C GLN A 122 3.54 -21.25 4.90
N GLU A 123 3.18 -21.61 3.67
CA GLU A 123 3.08 -23.02 3.24
C GLU A 123 4.45 -23.72 3.28
N SER A 124 5.53 -23.02 2.94
CA SER A 124 6.90 -23.54 2.98
C SER A 124 7.47 -23.77 4.40
N HIS A 125 6.88 -23.15 5.44
CA HIS A 125 7.30 -23.34 6.84
C HIS A 125 6.49 -24.42 7.57
N SER A 126 5.37 -24.88 6.98
CA SER A 126 4.51 -25.93 7.56
C SER A 126 4.86 -27.35 7.08
N THR A 127 5.86 -27.48 6.21
CA THR A 127 6.28 -28.76 5.59
C THR A 127 7.73 -29.15 5.90
N SER A 128 8.37 -28.50 6.88
CA SER A 128 9.70 -28.84 7.41
C SER A 128 9.64 -29.27 8.86
#